data_AF-F4RLG8-F1
#
_entry.id   AF-F4RLG8-F1
#
_cell.length_a   1.000
_cell.length_b   1.000
_cell.length_c   1.000
_cell.angle_alpha   90.00
_cell.angle_beta   90.00
_cell.angle_gamma   90.00
#
_symmetry.space_group_name_H-M   'P 1'
#
loop_
_entity.id
_entity.type
_entity.pdbx_description
1 polymer ?
#
loop_
_entity_poly.entity_id
_entity_poly.type
_entity_poly.pdbx_seq_one_letter_code
_entity_poly.pdbx_strand_id
1 'polypeptide(L)'
;MSGGLDPKIIEVYTKVGQLLSRYKSGPLPKAFKIIPSLRNWFQILEITQPESWTPHATLSATRIFASNLDPKHCQKFYRTILYERVREEIGETGKLTVQLYMALKKAIYKPAAFFKGLLFPLCESGTCTLKEAVIIGSVLTKVSIPVLHSAAALMKLADMEYTGPTSVFIRVLLDKKYALPYKVVDALVFHFIRFKREQRELPVLWHQSFLVFVQRYKADLTAEQKEALLDVLRVKVHAQITPEIRREIVHSVARGEEVEMEDVEML
;
A
#
# COMPACT_ATOMS: atom_id res chain seq x y z
N MET A 1 -4.17 -2.11 32.36
CA MET A 1 -5.29 -1.21 31.97
C MET A 1 -6.63 -1.96 31.98
N SER A 2 -7.00 -2.57 33.11
CA SER A 2 -8.19 -3.41 33.29
C SER A 2 -9.29 -2.74 34.14
N GLY A 3 -9.12 -1.47 34.52
CA GLY A 3 -10.06 -0.75 35.36
C GLY A 3 -11.42 -0.64 34.68
N GLY A 4 -12.42 -1.37 35.18
CA GLY A 4 -13.83 -1.26 34.77
C GLY A 4 -14.42 -2.47 34.05
N LEU A 5 -13.65 -3.54 33.78
CA LEU A 5 -14.20 -4.77 33.20
C LEU A 5 -14.53 -5.82 34.27
N ASP A 6 -15.65 -6.51 34.07
CA ASP A 6 -16.05 -7.66 34.91
C ASP A 6 -14.93 -8.72 34.94
N PRO A 7 -14.49 -9.17 36.13
CA PRO A 7 -13.47 -10.21 36.28
C PRO A 7 -13.75 -11.47 35.45
N LYS A 8 -15.02 -11.84 35.28
CA LYS A 8 -15.43 -13.01 34.49
C LYS A 8 -15.16 -12.81 32.99
N ILE A 9 -15.32 -11.59 32.48
CA ILE A 9 -14.97 -11.25 31.09
C ILE A 9 -13.45 -11.41 30.92
N ILE A 10 -12.66 -10.88 31.86
CA ILE A 10 -11.21 -10.98 31.82
C ILE A 10 -10.78 -12.46 31.81
N GLU A 11 -11.33 -13.28 32.70
CA GLU A 11 -11.02 -14.72 32.77
C GLU A 11 -11.33 -15.44 31.44
N VAL A 12 -12.51 -15.18 30.86
CA VAL A 12 -12.93 -15.82 29.60
C VAL A 12 -12.00 -15.44 28.44
N TYR A 13 -11.73 -14.15 28.24
CA TYR A 13 -10.90 -13.70 27.12
C TYR A 13 -9.42 -14.03 27.31
N THR A 14 -8.95 -14.16 28.55
CA THR A 14 -7.60 -14.69 28.84
C THR A 14 -7.48 -16.14 28.35
N LYS A 15 -8.46 -17.01 28.66
CA LYS A 15 -8.50 -18.39 28.16
C LYS A 15 -8.61 -18.45 26.64
N VAL A 16 -9.32 -17.50 26.01
CA VAL A 16 -9.37 -17.39 24.55
C VAL A 16 -7.98 -17.05 23.98
N GLY A 17 -7.24 -16.11 24.58
CA GLY A 17 -5.86 -15.79 24.19
C GLY A 17 -4.94 -17.01 24.23
N GLN A 18 -4.98 -17.78 25.33
CA GLN A 18 -4.23 -19.03 25.47
C GLN A 18 -4.59 -20.09 24.42
N LEU A 19 -5.81 -20.08 23.90
CA LEU A 19 -6.19 -20.95 22.78
C LEU A 19 -5.60 -20.43 21.47
N LEU A 20 -5.64 -19.12 21.24
CA LEU A 20 -5.14 -18.48 20.01
C LEU A 20 -3.62 -18.59 19.87
N SER A 21 -2.86 -18.66 20.96
CA SER A 21 -1.41 -18.84 20.95
C SER A 21 -0.95 -20.22 20.46
N ARG A 22 -1.86 -21.21 20.41
CA ARG A 22 -1.61 -22.55 19.87
C ARG A 22 -2.54 -22.95 18.72
N TYR A 23 -3.37 -22.02 18.26
CA TYR A 23 -4.36 -22.28 17.23
C TYR A 23 -3.70 -22.59 15.87
N LYS A 24 -4.21 -23.60 15.16
CA LYS A 24 -3.79 -23.94 13.79
C LYS A 24 -4.97 -24.01 12.83
N SER A 25 -6.02 -24.74 13.20
CA SER A 25 -7.20 -24.98 12.37
C SER A 25 -8.45 -25.17 13.24
N GLY A 26 -9.63 -25.22 12.59
CA GLY A 26 -10.91 -25.43 13.25
C GLY A 26 -11.70 -24.14 13.49
N PRO A 27 -12.88 -24.23 14.11
CA PRO A 27 -13.69 -23.05 14.39
C PRO A 27 -13.09 -22.24 15.55
N LEU A 28 -13.02 -20.92 15.37
CA LEU A 28 -12.71 -20.02 16.48
C LEU A 28 -13.84 -20.00 17.54
N PRO A 29 -13.50 -19.78 18.83
CA PRO A 29 -14.48 -19.67 19.90
C PRO A 29 -15.56 -18.64 19.59
N LYS A 30 -16.82 -18.94 19.95
CA LYS A 30 -17.95 -18.01 19.76
C LYS A 30 -17.69 -16.65 20.44
N ALA A 31 -17.10 -16.67 21.64
CA ALA A 31 -16.69 -15.47 22.36
C ALA A 31 -15.76 -14.56 21.54
N PHE A 32 -14.81 -15.14 20.79
CA PHE A 32 -13.92 -14.35 19.94
C PHE A 32 -14.66 -13.75 18.74
N LYS A 33 -15.56 -14.52 18.12
CA LYS A 33 -16.29 -14.09 16.92
C LYS A 33 -17.23 -12.91 17.17
N ILE A 34 -17.73 -12.74 18.40
CA ILE A 34 -18.63 -11.63 18.76
C ILE A 34 -17.88 -10.34 19.12
N ILE A 35 -16.56 -10.37 19.28
CA ILE A 35 -15.76 -9.19 19.67
C ILE A 35 -16.08 -7.95 18.80
N PRO A 36 -16.17 -8.03 17.45
CA PRO A 36 -16.47 -6.87 16.61
C PRO A 36 -17.79 -6.14 16.94
N SER A 37 -18.75 -6.83 17.54
CA SER A 37 -20.06 -6.27 17.89
C SER A 37 -20.08 -5.58 19.26
N LEU A 38 -18.99 -5.67 20.03
CA LEU A 38 -18.91 -5.12 21.38
C LEU A 38 -18.50 -3.64 21.33
N ARG A 39 -19.08 -2.82 22.22
CA ARG A 39 -18.73 -1.37 22.30
C ARG A 39 -17.26 -1.16 22.67
N ASN A 40 -16.75 -1.98 23.59
CA ASN A 40 -15.37 -2.00 24.06
C ASN A 40 -14.52 -3.09 23.39
N TRP A 41 -14.81 -3.42 22.12
CA TRP A 41 -14.19 -4.53 21.39
C TRP A 41 -12.66 -4.53 21.47
N PHE A 42 -12.02 -3.36 21.39
CA PHE A 42 -10.56 -3.26 21.36
C PHE A 42 -9.94 -3.62 22.70
N GLN A 43 -10.50 -3.10 23.80
CA GLN A 43 -10.03 -3.43 25.15
C GLN A 43 -10.20 -4.93 25.43
N ILE A 44 -11.30 -5.53 24.96
CA ILE A 44 -11.53 -6.98 25.06
C ILE A 44 -10.53 -7.77 24.22
N LEU A 45 -10.20 -7.28 23.01
CA LEU A 45 -9.23 -7.91 22.14
C LEU A 45 -7.84 -7.92 22.76
N GLU A 46 -7.44 -6.83 23.43
CA GLU A 46 -6.14 -6.73 24.11
C GLU A 46 -5.97 -7.78 25.23
N ILE A 47 -7.04 -8.18 25.92
CA ILE A 47 -6.99 -9.25 26.92
C ILE A 47 -6.56 -10.59 26.30
N THR A 48 -6.85 -10.80 25.01
CA THR A 48 -6.48 -12.04 24.31
C THR A 48 -5.00 -12.07 23.87
N GLN A 49 -4.20 -11.07 24.25
CA GLN A 49 -2.76 -10.96 23.97
C GLN A 49 -2.41 -11.19 22.49
N PRO A 50 -2.80 -10.29 21.58
CA PRO A 50 -2.59 -10.44 20.14
C PRO A 50 -1.15 -10.72 19.70
N GLU A 51 -0.17 -10.25 20.46
CA GLU A 51 1.27 -10.51 20.30
C GLU A 51 1.61 -12.01 20.40
N SER A 52 0.86 -12.76 21.19
CA SER A 52 1.07 -14.20 21.41
C SER A 52 0.39 -15.09 20.37
N TRP A 53 -0.43 -14.51 19.48
CA TRP A 53 -1.21 -15.29 18.53
C TRP A 53 -0.33 -16.00 17.49
N THR A 54 -0.76 -17.21 17.11
CA THR A 54 -0.15 -17.86 15.94
C THR A 54 -0.47 -17.08 14.65
N PRO A 55 0.31 -17.27 13.58
CA PRO A 55 -0.03 -16.73 12.26
C PRO A 55 -1.43 -17.17 11.77
N HIS A 56 -1.86 -18.39 12.12
CA HIS A 56 -3.19 -18.92 11.77
C HIS A 56 -4.33 -18.19 12.50
N ALA A 57 -4.11 -17.87 13.78
CA ALA A 57 -5.04 -17.07 14.59
C ALA A 57 -5.14 -15.66 14.01
N THR A 58 -4.01 -15.03 13.71
CA THR A 58 -3.94 -13.68 13.12
C THR A 58 -4.69 -13.59 11.78
N LEU A 59 -4.54 -14.58 10.91
CA LEU A 59 -5.32 -14.67 9.66
C LEU A 59 -6.82 -14.78 9.92
N SER A 60 -7.21 -15.67 10.83
CA SER A 60 -8.62 -15.92 11.15
C SER A 60 -9.27 -14.70 11.81
N ALA A 61 -8.54 -14.03 12.70
CA ALA A 61 -8.90 -12.75 13.29
C ALA A 61 -9.09 -11.68 12.20
N THR A 62 -8.09 -11.49 11.34
CA THR A 62 -8.15 -10.49 10.26
C THR A 62 -9.36 -10.70 9.36
N ARG A 63 -9.71 -11.96 9.05
CA ARG A 63 -10.93 -12.28 8.28
C ARG A 63 -12.21 -11.82 8.98
N ILE A 64 -12.33 -12.08 10.29
CA ILE A 64 -13.50 -11.67 11.08
C ILE A 64 -13.57 -10.15 11.19
N PHE A 65 -12.48 -9.51 11.61
CA PHE A 65 -12.45 -8.06 11.84
C PHE A 65 -12.64 -7.27 10.54
N ALA A 66 -11.95 -7.62 9.45
CA ALA A 66 -12.11 -6.93 8.16
C ALA A 66 -13.54 -7.02 7.60
N SER A 67 -14.30 -8.05 7.98
CA SER A 67 -15.67 -8.27 7.47
C SER A 67 -16.73 -7.60 8.35
N ASN A 68 -16.51 -7.52 9.66
CA ASN A 68 -17.53 -7.09 10.62
C ASN A 68 -17.30 -5.69 11.21
N LEU A 69 -16.06 -5.18 11.23
CA LEU A 69 -15.78 -3.83 11.69
C LEU A 69 -16.00 -2.81 10.57
N ASP A 70 -16.38 -1.59 10.96
CA ASP A 70 -16.35 -0.44 10.06
C ASP A 70 -14.89 -0.04 9.72
N PRO A 71 -14.68 0.82 8.70
CA PRO A 71 -13.34 1.20 8.27
C PRO A 71 -12.46 1.84 9.36
N LYS A 72 -13.04 2.63 10.28
CA LYS A 72 -12.29 3.30 11.34
C LYS A 72 -11.77 2.29 12.37
N HIS A 73 -12.62 1.35 12.76
CA HIS A 73 -12.22 0.27 13.66
C HIS A 73 -11.25 -0.73 13.00
N CYS A 74 -11.45 -1.06 11.70
CA CYS A 74 -10.48 -1.85 10.94
C CYS A 74 -9.10 -1.18 10.91
N GLN A 75 -9.06 0.14 10.69
CA GLN A 75 -7.81 0.90 10.67
C GLN A 75 -7.07 0.77 12.01
N LYS A 76 -7.79 0.86 13.14
CA LYS A 76 -7.21 0.66 14.47
C LYS A 76 -6.64 -0.75 14.64
N PHE A 77 -7.40 -1.78 14.27
CA PHE A 77 -6.93 -3.17 14.30
C PHE A 77 -5.67 -3.36 13.44
N TYR A 78 -5.67 -2.84 12.20
CA TYR A 78 -4.53 -2.96 11.31
C TYR A 78 -3.30 -2.24 11.83
N ARG A 79 -3.45 -1.03 12.38
CA ARG A 79 -2.34 -0.22 12.88
C ARG A 79 -1.73 -0.80 14.15
N THR A 80 -2.53 -1.32 15.07
CA THR A 80 -2.02 -1.72 16.39
C THR A 80 -1.62 -3.20 16.46
N ILE A 81 -2.21 -4.06 15.63
CA ILE A 81 -1.95 -5.51 15.69
C ILE A 81 -1.27 -5.99 14.42
N LEU A 82 -1.92 -5.82 13.26
CA LEU A 82 -1.43 -6.42 12.01
C LEU A 82 -0.12 -5.77 11.53
N TYR A 83 0.03 -4.46 11.70
CA TYR A 83 1.22 -3.69 11.31
C TYR A 83 2.45 -4.17 12.06
N GLU A 84 2.45 -4.14 13.39
CA GLU A 84 3.57 -4.57 14.22
C GLU A 84 3.94 -6.03 13.94
N ARG A 85 2.95 -6.92 13.92
CA ARG A 85 3.18 -8.36 13.71
C ARG A 85 3.84 -8.69 12.36
N VAL A 86 3.49 -7.95 11.31
CA VAL A 86 4.07 -8.12 9.97
C VAL A 86 5.50 -7.59 9.93
N ARG A 87 5.76 -6.43 10.55
CA ARG A 87 7.10 -5.83 10.59
C ARG A 87 8.07 -6.68 11.40
N GLU A 88 7.65 -7.17 12.56
CA GLU A 88 8.43 -8.07 13.41
C GLU A 88 8.85 -9.34 12.63
N GLU A 89 7.91 -10.05 11.99
CA GLU A 89 8.24 -11.29 11.28
C GLU A 89 9.19 -11.05 10.10
N ILE A 90 9.01 -9.95 9.36
CA ILE A 90 9.91 -9.57 8.26
C ILE A 90 11.29 -9.18 8.80
N GLY A 91 11.34 -8.45 9.93
CA GLY A 91 12.58 -8.06 10.58
C GLY A 91 13.40 -9.26 11.06
N GLU A 92 12.74 -10.24 11.68
CA GLU A 92 13.37 -11.44 12.23
C GLU A 92 13.77 -12.45 11.15
N THR A 93 12.87 -12.75 10.22
CA THR A 93 13.05 -13.88 9.28
C THR A 93 13.43 -13.44 7.86
N GLY A 94 13.27 -12.15 7.55
CA GLY A 94 13.38 -11.63 6.18
C GLY A 94 12.28 -12.11 5.23
N LYS A 95 11.29 -12.87 5.73
CA LYS A 95 10.20 -13.48 4.99
C LYS A 95 8.89 -13.20 5.71
N LEU A 96 7.77 -13.52 5.06
CA LEU A 96 6.45 -13.44 5.66
C LEU A 96 5.76 -14.80 5.52
N THR A 97 5.22 -15.31 6.63
CA THR A 97 4.49 -16.56 6.66
C THR A 97 3.24 -16.46 5.77
N VAL A 98 2.86 -17.56 5.13
CA VAL A 98 1.73 -17.60 4.17
C VAL A 98 0.44 -17.09 4.83
N GLN A 99 0.22 -17.39 6.10
CA GLN A 99 -0.96 -16.97 6.85
C GLN A 99 -1.00 -15.44 7.05
N LEU A 100 0.13 -14.80 7.41
CA LEU A 100 0.20 -13.34 7.51
C LEU A 100 0.10 -12.67 6.13
N TYR A 101 0.70 -13.27 5.09
CA TYR A 101 0.52 -12.81 3.71
C TYR A 101 -0.96 -12.85 3.27
N MET A 102 -1.67 -13.93 3.60
CA MET A 102 -3.11 -14.04 3.36
C MET A 102 -3.92 -13.06 4.22
N ALA A 103 -3.44 -12.73 5.42
CA ALA A 103 -4.08 -11.74 6.29
C ALA A 103 -3.99 -10.34 5.65
N LEU A 104 -2.81 -9.96 5.13
CA LEU A 104 -2.63 -8.72 4.35
C LEU A 104 -3.54 -8.69 3.12
N LYS A 105 -3.63 -9.79 2.35
CA LYS A 105 -4.56 -9.86 1.20
C LYS A 105 -6.00 -9.63 1.62
N LYS A 106 -6.42 -10.19 2.76
CA LYS A 106 -7.79 -9.99 3.28
C LYS A 106 -7.99 -8.55 3.79
N ALA A 107 -6.98 -7.94 4.39
CA ALA A 107 -7.07 -6.57 4.90
C ALA A 107 -7.35 -5.53 3.80
N ILE A 108 -6.84 -5.75 2.59
CA ILE A 108 -7.08 -4.88 1.41
C ILE A 108 -8.57 -4.76 1.05
N TYR A 109 -9.42 -5.73 1.42
CA TYR A 109 -10.88 -5.64 1.19
C TYR A 109 -11.55 -4.46 1.94
N LYS A 110 -10.81 -3.79 2.85
CA LYS A 110 -11.13 -2.46 3.38
C LYS A 110 -10.02 -1.48 2.99
N PRO A 111 -9.97 -0.98 1.74
CA PRO A 111 -8.79 -0.28 1.22
C PRO A 111 -8.41 0.96 2.01
N ALA A 112 -9.39 1.79 2.40
CA ALA A 112 -9.13 3.00 3.18
C ALA A 112 -8.46 2.69 4.54
N ALA A 113 -8.89 1.61 5.20
CA ALA A 113 -8.30 1.14 6.44
C ALA A 113 -6.90 0.55 6.22
N PHE A 114 -6.71 -0.22 5.14
CA PHE A 114 -5.41 -0.78 4.78
C PHE A 114 -4.37 0.32 4.53
N PHE A 115 -4.70 1.32 3.70
CA PHE A 115 -3.78 2.40 3.40
C PHE A 115 -3.43 3.23 4.64
N LYS A 116 -4.43 3.66 5.42
CA LYS A 116 -4.21 4.51 6.60
C LYS A 116 -3.70 3.75 7.84
N GLY A 117 -3.87 2.43 7.88
CA GLY A 117 -3.51 1.59 9.01
C GLY A 117 -2.20 0.81 8.81
N LEU A 118 -1.80 0.54 7.57
CA LEU A 118 -0.60 -0.23 7.24
C LEU A 118 0.35 0.54 6.33
N LEU A 119 -0.09 0.90 5.12
CA LEU A 119 0.82 1.37 4.08
C LEU A 119 1.41 2.76 4.40
N PHE A 120 0.57 3.73 4.75
CA PHE A 120 1.04 5.09 5.04
C PHE A 120 1.89 5.13 6.31
N PRO A 121 1.48 4.52 7.45
CA PRO A 121 2.35 4.44 8.62
C PRO A 121 3.71 3.82 8.31
N LEU A 122 3.76 2.78 7.46
CA LEU A 122 5.02 2.18 7.05
C LEU A 122 5.92 3.20 6.32
N CYS A 123 5.37 3.91 5.34
CA CYS A 123 6.12 4.90 4.56
C CYS A 123 6.53 6.13 5.39
N GLU A 124 5.66 6.59 6.28
CA GLU A 124 5.89 7.75 7.16
C GLU A 124 6.86 7.45 8.31
N SER A 125 7.08 6.17 8.65
CA SER A 125 7.96 5.78 9.76
C SER A 125 9.44 6.10 9.54
N GLY A 126 9.88 6.36 8.31
CA GLY A 126 11.30 6.51 7.95
C GLY A 126 12.14 5.22 8.08
N THR A 127 11.55 4.12 8.55
CA THR A 127 12.24 2.84 8.81
C THR A 127 11.77 1.72 7.87
N CYS A 128 10.99 2.06 6.84
CA CYS A 128 10.55 1.10 5.83
C CYS A 128 11.78 0.56 5.06
N THR A 129 11.91 -0.75 5.04
CA THR A 129 12.96 -1.45 4.31
C THR A 129 12.49 -1.83 2.91
N LEU A 130 13.43 -2.07 1.99
CA LEU A 130 13.10 -2.58 0.66
C LEU A 130 12.42 -3.96 0.70
N LYS A 131 12.77 -4.81 1.67
CA LYS A 131 12.13 -6.13 1.85
C LYS A 131 10.65 -5.99 2.20
N GLU A 132 10.32 -5.14 3.18
CA GLU A 132 8.93 -4.83 3.54
C GLU A 132 8.15 -4.29 2.34
N ALA A 133 8.75 -3.36 1.59
CA ALA A 133 8.10 -2.76 0.42
C ALA A 133 7.85 -3.76 -0.71
N VAL A 134 8.78 -4.68 -0.99
CA VAL A 134 8.59 -5.72 -1.99
C VAL A 134 7.49 -6.71 -1.58
N ILE A 135 7.47 -7.14 -0.31
CA ILE A 135 6.45 -8.07 0.20
C ILE A 135 5.06 -7.43 0.15
N ILE A 136 4.91 -6.23 0.71
CA ILE A 136 3.62 -5.52 0.75
C ILE A 136 3.20 -5.08 -0.66
N GLY A 137 4.15 -4.64 -1.48
CA GLY A 137 3.94 -4.35 -2.89
C GLY A 137 3.38 -5.55 -3.64
N SER A 138 3.90 -6.76 -3.39
CA SER A 138 3.36 -7.99 -3.97
C SER A 138 1.90 -8.24 -3.62
N VAL A 139 1.48 -7.93 -2.37
CA VAL A 139 0.07 -8.05 -1.95
C VAL A 139 -0.79 -7.05 -2.74
N LEU A 140 -0.35 -5.79 -2.85
CA LEU A 140 -1.02 -4.74 -3.62
C LEU A 140 -1.17 -5.14 -5.09
N THR A 141 -0.14 -5.71 -5.72
CA THR A 141 -0.20 -6.19 -7.12
C THR A 141 -1.28 -7.26 -7.29
N LYS A 142 -1.41 -8.21 -6.35
CA LYS A 142 -2.30 -9.38 -6.52
C LYS A 142 -3.77 -9.13 -6.18
N VAL A 143 -4.10 -8.12 -5.39
CA VAL A 143 -5.49 -7.84 -4.98
C VAL A 143 -6.03 -6.64 -5.76
N SER A 144 -7.27 -6.73 -6.25
CA SER A 144 -7.95 -5.61 -6.91
C SER A 144 -8.30 -4.52 -5.91
N ILE A 145 -8.07 -3.26 -6.26
CA ILE A 145 -8.30 -2.10 -5.39
C ILE A 145 -9.17 -1.09 -6.16
N PRO A 146 -10.28 -0.58 -5.58
CA PRO A 146 -11.08 0.44 -6.23
C PRO A 146 -10.25 1.66 -6.66
N VAL A 147 -10.53 2.17 -7.86
CA VAL A 147 -9.74 3.23 -8.52
C VAL A 147 -9.55 4.45 -7.62
N LEU A 148 -10.63 4.95 -6.99
CA LEU A 148 -10.58 6.14 -6.15
C LEU A 148 -9.66 5.97 -4.93
N HIS A 149 -9.58 4.77 -4.37
CA HIS A 149 -8.67 4.50 -3.26
C HIS A 149 -7.21 4.42 -3.71
N SER A 150 -6.96 3.80 -4.86
CA SER A 150 -5.62 3.77 -5.48
C SER A 150 -5.15 5.17 -5.86
N ALA A 151 -6.03 5.99 -6.44
CA ALA A 151 -5.77 7.39 -6.79
C ALA A 151 -5.40 8.24 -5.56
N ALA A 152 -6.18 8.13 -4.48
CA ALA A 152 -5.89 8.82 -3.22
C ALA A 152 -4.55 8.35 -2.61
N ALA A 153 -4.25 7.06 -2.70
CA ALA A 153 -2.98 6.51 -2.21
C ALA A 153 -1.77 7.02 -3.01
N LEU A 154 -1.87 7.05 -4.35
CA LEU A 154 -0.83 7.62 -5.21
C LEU A 154 -0.57 9.09 -4.88
N MET A 155 -1.63 9.90 -4.74
CA MET A 155 -1.49 11.31 -4.40
C MET A 155 -0.79 11.51 -3.05
N LYS A 156 -1.15 10.71 -2.03
CA LYS A 156 -0.50 10.78 -0.72
C LYS A 156 0.96 10.33 -0.78
N LEU A 157 1.28 9.24 -1.49
CA LEU A 157 2.65 8.76 -1.66
C LEU A 157 3.53 9.75 -2.45
N ALA A 158 2.95 10.42 -3.45
CA ALA A 158 3.62 11.45 -4.24
C ALA A 158 4.04 12.67 -3.38
N ASP A 159 3.18 13.04 -2.44
CA ASP A 159 3.38 14.19 -1.54
C ASP A 159 4.36 13.90 -0.40
N MET A 160 4.42 12.66 0.09
CA MET A 160 5.33 12.24 1.17
C MET A 160 6.82 12.52 0.87
N GLU A 161 7.61 12.58 1.95
CA GLU A 161 9.07 12.61 1.85
C GLU A 161 9.59 11.37 1.12
N TYR A 162 10.57 11.57 0.25
CA TYR A 162 11.07 10.52 -0.60
C TYR A 162 11.93 9.51 0.17
N THR A 163 11.58 8.24 0.02
CA THR A 163 12.44 7.09 0.34
C THR A 163 12.41 6.09 -0.83
N GLY A 164 13.47 5.30 -1.00
CA GLY A 164 13.52 4.24 -2.03
C GLY A 164 12.30 3.29 -2.01
N PRO A 165 11.85 2.79 -0.85
CA PRO A 165 10.61 2.01 -0.72
C PRO A 165 9.36 2.67 -1.29
N THR A 166 9.20 3.99 -1.16
CA THR A 166 8.02 4.72 -1.69
C THR A 166 7.88 4.53 -3.20
N SER A 167 9.00 4.52 -3.96
CA SER A 167 8.98 4.25 -5.40
C SER A 167 8.44 2.86 -5.76
N VAL A 168 8.65 1.85 -4.91
CA VAL A 168 8.10 0.50 -5.13
C VAL A 168 6.57 0.54 -5.10
N PHE A 169 5.99 1.23 -4.12
CA PHE A 169 4.54 1.34 -3.99
C PHE A 169 3.91 2.19 -5.10
N ILE A 170 4.54 3.32 -5.45
CA ILE A 170 4.09 4.14 -6.59
C ILE A 170 4.09 3.30 -7.86
N ARG A 171 5.19 2.62 -8.19
CA ARG A 171 5.28 1.74 -9.37
C ARG A 171 4.18 0.69 -9.38
N VAL A 172 4.00 -0.03 -8.27
CA VAL A 172 2.99 -1.09 -8.15
C VAL A 172 1.56 -0.59 -8.37
N LEU A 173 1.24 0.60 -7.85
CA LEU A 173 -0.09 1.20 -8.01
C LEU A 173 -0.31 1.72 -9.44
N LEU A 174 0.72 2.27 -10.09
CA LEU A 174 0.64 2.68 -11.49
C LEU A 174 0.48 1.48 -12.44
N ASP A 175 1.13 0.35 -12.16
CA ASP A 175 0.99 -0.88 -12.94
C ASP A 175 -0.40 -1.53 -12.84
N LYS A 176 -1.29 -1.02 -11.99
CA LYS A 176 -2.73 -1.35 -12.03
C LYS A 176 -3.44 -0.79 -13.25
N LYS A 177 -2.84 0.20 -13.94
CA LYS A 177 -3.35 0.80 -15.19
C LYS A 177 -4.77 1.36 -15.05
N TYR A 178 -5.10 1.89 -13.88
CA TYR A 178 -6.38 2.56 -13.70
C TYR A 178 -6.39 3.91 -14.44
N ALA A 179 -7.55 4.31 -14.96
CA ALA A 179 -7.75 5.68 -15.40
C ALA A 179 -7.69 6.60 -14.17
N LEU A 180 -6.70 7.50 -14.15
CA LEU A 180 -6.47 8.39 -13.01
C LEU A 180 -7.12 9.75 -13.26
N PRO A 181 -7.72 10.38 -12.23
CA PRO A 181 -8.09 11.79 -12.31
C PRO A 181 -6.87 12.67 -12.61
N TYR A 182 -7.02 13.69 -13.45
CA TYR A 182 -5.90 14.56 -13.84
C TYR A 182 -5.17 15.17 -12.65
N LYS A 183 -5.88 15.54 -11.57
CA LYS A 183 -5.25 16.02 -10.34
C LYS A 183 -4.22 15.05 -9.74
N VAL A 184 -4.42 13.74 -9.89
CA VAL A 184 -3.46 12.71 -9.44
C VAL A 184 -2.28 12.62 -10.39
N VAL A 185 -2.53 12.71 -11.70
CA VAL A 185 -1.47 12.77 -12.73
C VAL A 185 -0.59 13.99 -12.48
N ASP A 186 -1.17 15.17 -12.28
CA ASP A 186 -0.45 16.40 -11.97
C ASP A 186 0.40 16.25 -10.70
N ALA A 187 -0.16 15.67 -9.63
CA ALA A 187 0.58 15.39 -8.40
C ALA A 187 1.80 14.48 -8.62
N LEU A 188 1.69 13.47 -9.50
CA LEU A 188 2.80 12.61 -9.87
C LEU A 188 3.84 13.34 -10.73
N VAL A 189 3.40 14.23 -11.64
CA VAL A 189 4.30 15.10 -12.39
C VAL A 189 5.12 15.97 -11.42
N PHE A 190 4.46 16.65 -10.48
CA PHE A 190 5.15 17.47 -9.47
C PHE A 190 6.10 16.63 -8.60
N HIS A 191 5.69 15.40 -8.25
CA HIS A 191 6.55 14.45 -7.54
C HIS A 191 7.84 14.19 -8.31
N PHE A 192 7.81 13.92 -9.62
CA PHE A 192 9.02 13.65 -10.40
C PHE A 192 9.85 14.93 -10.65
N ILE A 193 9.20 16.07 -10.94
CA ILE A 193 9.87 17.35 -11.20
C ILE A 193 10.72 17.81 -10.01
N ARG A 194 10.24 17.61 -8.77
CA ARG A 194 10.96 18.07 -7.57
C ARG A 194 12.37 17.49 -7.45
N PHE A 195 12.62 16.31 -8.03
CA PHE A 195 13.93 15.65 -8.01
C PHE A 195 14.96 16.29 -8.96
N LYS A 196 14.58 17.24 -9.81
CA LYS A 196 15.55 18.04 -10.60
C LYS A 196 16.55 18.77 -9.70
N ARG A 197 16.14 19.14 -8.49
CA ARG A 197 16.96 19.86 -7.49
C ARG A 197 17.60 18.94 -6.46
N GLU A 198 17.27 17.65 -6.47
CA GLU A 198 17.84 16.67 -5.54
C GLU A 198 19.31 16.42 -5.91
N GLN A 199 20.22 16.46 -4.95
CA GLN A 199 21.65 16.23 -5.22
C GLN A 199 22.01 14.75 -5.13
N ARG A 200 21.24 13.98 -4.36
CA ARG A 200 21.46 12.54 -4.22
C ARG A 200 21.29 11.81 -5.55
N GLU A 201 22.07 10.75 -5.72
CA GLU A 201 21.86 9.77 -6.78
C GLU A 201 20.58 8.99 -6.48
N LEU A 202 19.71 8.87 -7.49
CA LEU A 202 18.42 8.21 -7.33
C LEU A 202 18.55 6.72 -7.64
N PRO A 203 17.94 5.84 -6.83
CA PRO A 203 18.03 4.41 -7.07
C PRO A 203 17.28 4.02 -8.34
N VAL A 204 17.67 2.88 -8.94
CA VAL A 204 16.99 2.29 -10.12
C VAL A 204 15.47 2.19 -9.95
N LEU A 205 14.98 1.94 -8.73
CA LEU A 205 13.55 1.84 -8.41
C LEU A 205 12.79 3.14 -8.69
N TRP A 206 13.44 4.30 -8.50
CA TRP A 206 12.86 5.60 -8.85
C TRP A 206 12.69 5.73 -10.37
N HIS A 207 13.74 5.43 -11.13
CA HIS A 207 13.69 5.45 -12.60
C HIS A 207 12.64 4.48 -13.16
N GLN A 208 12.52 3.28 -12.57
CA GLN A 208 11.48 2.33 -12.94
C GLN A 208 10.06 2.85 -12.64
N SER A 209 9.86 3.51 -11.50
CA SER A 209 8.57 4.11 -11.17
C SER A 209 8.20 5.24 -12.13
N PHE A 210 9.19 6.03 -12.56
CA PHE A 210 9.02 7.09 -13.55
C PHE A 210 8.71 6.52 -14.94
N LEU A 211 9.42 5.48 -15.37
CA LEU A 211 9.14 4.81 -16.64
C LEU A 211 7.71 4.26 -16.69
N VAL A 212 7.26 3.57 -15.63
CA VAL A 212 5.89 3.07 -15.58
C VAL A 212 4.88 4.22 -15.61
N PHE A 213 5.13 5.32 -14.90
CA PHE A 213 4.25 6.50 -14.97
C PHE A 213 4.08 6.99 -16.42
N VAL A 214 5.18 7.23 -17.13
CA VAL A 214 5.12 7.74 -18.51
C VAL A 214 4.48 6.72 -19.45
N GLN A 215 4.88 5.45 -19.39
CA GLN A 215 4.31 4.41 -20.27
C GLN A 215 2.79 4.30 -20.18
N ARG A 216 2.22 4.56 -18.99
CA ARG A 216 0.77 4.47 -18.76
C ARG A 216 0.04 5.77 -19.03
N TYR A 217 0.63 6.91 -18.67
CA TYR A 217 -0.07 8.18 -18.56
C TYR A 217 0.46 9.27 -19.51
N LYS A 218 1.35 8.94 -20.45
CA LYS A 218 1.91 9.90 -21.44
C LYS A 218 0.86 10.68 -22.24
N ALA A 219 -0.30 10.09 -22.52
CA ALA A 219 -1.41 10.75 -23.22
C ALA A 219 -2.20 11.71 -22.32
N ASP A 220 -2.08 11.59 -20.99
CA ASP A 220 -2.77 12.44 -20.02
C ASP A 220 -1.92 13.66 -19.58
N LEU A 221 -0.71 13.79 -20.14
CA LEU A 221 0.25 14.87 -19.84
C LEU A 221 0.10 16.03 -20.83
N THR A 222 0.15 17.27 -20.34
CA THR A 222 0.26 18.45 -21.22
C THR A 222 1.67 18.59 -21.81
N ALA A 223 1.82 19.37 -22.88
CA ALA A 223 3.12 19.65 -23.50
C ALA A 223 4.13 20.21 -22.48
N GLU A 224 3.72 21.20 -21.68
CA GLU A 224 4.55 21.79 -20.61
C GLU A 224 5.01 20.75 -19.57
N GLN A 225 4.12 19.84 -19.18
CA GLN A 225 4.46 18.76 -18.24
C GLN A 225 5.48 17.81 -18.85
N LYS A 226 5.34 17.46 -20.14
CA LYS A 226 6.29 16.61 -20.86
C LYS A 226 7.67 17.26 -20.95
N GLU A 227 7.74 18.54 -21.30
CA GLU A 227 9.00 19.29 -21.34
C GLU A 227 9.68 19.34 -19.97
N ALA A 228 8.93 19.63 -18.91
CA ALA A 228 9.47 19.66 -17.55
C ALA A 228 10.00 18.30 -17.11
N LEU A 229 9.35 17.20 -17.49
CA LEU A 229 9.81 15.84 -17.22
C LEU A 229 11.08 15.47 -18.02
N LEU A 230 11.19 15.90 -19.28
CA LEU A 230 12.41 15.74 -20.08
C LEU A 230 13.60 16.47 -19.45
N ASP A 231 13.34 17.63 -18.87
CA ASP A 231 14.33 18.41 -18.13
C ASP A 231 14.85 17.70 -16.88
N VAL A 232 14.00 16.92 -16.20
CA VAL A 232 14.45 16.04 -15.09
C VAL A 232 15.42 14.98 -15.62
N LEU A 233 15.11 14.37 -16.76
CA LEU A 233 15.92 13.30 -17.37
C LEU A 233 17.31 13.77 -17.82
N ARG A 234 17.50 15.07 -18.07
CA ARG A 234 18.83 15.66 -18.36
C ARG A 234 19.74 15.66 -17.14
N VAL A 235 19.16 15.80 -15.94
CA VAL A 235 19.90 15.87 -14.67
C VAL A 235 19.98 14.50 -14.01
N LYS A 236 18.91 13.71 -14.07
CA LYS A 236 18.78 12.38 -13.45
C LYS A 236 18.81 11.31 -14.53
N VAL A 237 20.02 10.84 -14.82
CA VAL A 237 20.30 9.91 -15.91
C VAL A 237 20.52 8.49 -15.38
N HIS A 238 19.84 7.51 -15.98
CA HIS A 238 20.12 6.09 -15.85
C HIS A 238 20.38 5.50 -17.23
N ALA A 239 21.52 4.83 -17.41
CA ALA A 239 22.04 4.41 -18.72
C ALA A 239 21.01 3.67 -19.61
N GLN A 240 20.23 2.75 -19.03
CA GLN A 240 19.29 1.91 -19.79
C GLN A 240 17.83 2.41 -19.76
N ILE A 241 17.43 3.18 -18.74
CA ILE A 241 16.01 3.48 -18.50
C ILE A 241 15.67 4.88 -19.01
N THR A 242 16.54 5.86 -18.78
CA THR A 242 16.32 7.25 -19.24
C THR A 242 16.05 7.34 -20.75
N PRO A 243 16.76 6.60 -21.64
CA PRO A 243 16.43 6.58 -23.06
C PRO A 243 15.00 6.12 -23.35
N GLU A 244 14.51 5.10 -22.65
CA GLU A 244 13.14 4.59 -22.81
C GLU A 244 12.10 5.61 -22.31
N ILE A 245 12.33 6.26 -21.16
CA ILE A 245 11.41 7.30 -20.67
C ILE A 245 11.32 8.44 -21.70
N ARG A 246 12.47 8.89 -22.21
CA ARG A 246 12.52 9.94 -23.24
C ARG A 246 11.76 9.53 -24.50
N ARG A 247 11.97 8.31 -24.99
CA ARG A 247 11.28 7.75 -26.16
C ARG A 247 9.77 7.75 -25.96
N GLU A 248 9.30 7.31 -24.79
CA GLU A 248 7.87 7.28 -24.47
C GLU A 248 7.25 8.68 -24.42
N ILE A 249 7.96 9.69 -23.89
CA ILE A 249 7.48 11.08 -23.88
C ILE A 249 7.42 11.65 -25.30
N VAL A 250 8.52 11.56 -26.06
CA VAL A 250 8.65 12.22 -27.37
C VAL A 250 7.68 11.64 -28.41
N HIS A 251 7.43 10.33 -28.39
CA HIS A 251 6.52 9.69 -29.34
C HIS A 251 5.07 9.61 -28.83
N SER A 252 4.64 10.58 -28.04
CA SER A 252 3.27 10.63 -27.51
C SER A 252 2.62 11.97 -27.76
N VAL A 253 1.34 11.95 -28.11
CA VAL A 253 0.50 13.14 -28.28
C VAL A 253 0.15 13.72 -26.91
N ALA A 254 0.19 15.04 -26.75
CA ALA A 254 -0.12 15.67 -25.46
C ALA A 254 -1.63 15.76 -25.22
N ARG A 255 -2.01 15.87 -23.95
CA ARG A 255 -3.39 16.06 -23.54
C ARG A 255 -3.92 17.37 -24.12
N GLY A 256 -4.96 17.26 -24.94
CA GLY A 256 -5.62 18.41 -25.58
C GLY A 256 -5.05 18.78 -26.95
N GLU A 257 -4.04 18.05 -27.44
CA GLU A 257 -3.62 18.14 -28.84
C GLU A 257 -4.46 17.17 -29.68
N GLU A 258 -4.89 17.61 -30.86
CA GLU A 258 -5.54 16.73 -31.83
C GLU A 258 -4.50 15.79 -32.43
N VAL A 259 -4.86 14.52 -32.57
CA VAL A 259 -4.05 13.59 -33.38
C VAL A 259 -4.33 13.95 -34.82
N GLU A 260 -3.36 14.52 -35.53
CA GLU A 260 -3.41 14.57 -36.99
C GLU A 260 -3.51 13.12 -37.47
N MET A 261 -4.71 12.70 -37.87
CA MET A 261 -4.86 11.44 -38.57
C MET A 261 -4.20 11.65 -39.92
N GLU A 262 -2.97 11.14 -40.08
CA GLU A 262 -2.43 10.96 -41.42
C GLU A 262 -3.46 10.14 -42.20
N ASP A 263 -4.04 10.75 -43.23
CA ASP A 263 -4.95 10.11 -44.16
C ASP A 263 -4.28 8.82 -44.63
N VAL A 264 -4.76 7.68 -44.11
CA VAL A 264 -4.42 6.39 -44.67
C VAL A 264 -5.07 6.39 -46.05
N GLU A 265 -4.32 6.79 -47.07
CA GLU A 265 -4.67 6.59 -48.47
C GLU A 265 -5.05 5.12 -48.62
N MET A 266 -6.36 4.86 -48.73
CA MET A 266 -6.87 3.56 -49.14
C MET A 266 -6.52 3.40 -50.62
N LEU A 267 -5.38 2.74 -50.88
CA LEU A 267 -5.07 2.13 -52.17
C LEU A 267 -5.90 0.86 -52.38
#